data_AF-A0A6I8SU21-F1
#
_entry.id   AF-A0A6I8SU21-F1
#
_cell.length_a   1.000
_cell.length_b   1.000
_cell.length_c   1.000
_cell.angle_alpha   90.00
_cell.angle_beta   90.00
_cell.angle_gamma   90.00
#
_symmetry.space_group_name_H-M   'P 1'
#
loop_
_entity.id
_entity.type
_entity.pdbx_description
1 polymer ?
#
loop_
_entity_poly.entity_id
_entity_poly.type
_entity_poly.pdbx_seq_one_letter_code
_entity_poly.pdbx_strand_id
1 'polypeptide(L)'
;TGAGYGTHGRHVLGCPFGAGYGTHGRHVLGCPLGARYGTHGRHVLGCPLGAGYGTHGRHVLGCPLGAGYGTHGRHVLGCPLGAGYGTHGRHVLGCPLGARYGTHGRHVLGCPLGAGYGTHGRHVLGCPLGAGYGTHGRHVLGCPLGAGYGTHGRHVLGCL
;
A
#
# COMPACT_ATOMS: atom_id res chain seq x y z
N THR A 1 -28.67 -1.30 -2.00
CA THR A 1 -28.53 -2.23 -0.87
C THR A 1 -27.86 -3.50 -1.38
N GLY A 2 -26.52 -3.54 -1.42
CA GLY A 2 -25.80 -4.76 -1.79
C GLY A 2 -25.64 -5.63 -0.55
N ALA A 3 -26.20 -6.84 -0.55
CA ALA A 3 -25.98 -7.79 0.52
C ALA A 3 -24.48 -8.09 0.64
N GLY A 4 -23.90 -7.81 1.82
CA GLY A 4 -22.50 -8.09 2.07
C GLY A 4 -22.30 -9.58 2.28
N TYR A 5 -21.54 -10.24 1.42
CA TYR A 5 -21.16 -11.65 1.59
C TYR A 5 -19.84 -11.74 2.37
N GLY A 6 -19.60 -12.83 3.10
CA GLY A 6 -18.31 -12.96 3.79
C GLY A 6 -17.92 -14.37 4.19
N THR A 7 -16.62 -14.57 4.36
CA THR A 7 -16.02 -15.82 4.82
C THR A 7 -15.21 -15.62 6.09
N HIS A 8 -15.41 -16.55 7.03
CA HIS A 8 -14.70 -16.59 8.31
C HIS A 8 -14.04 -17.95 8.49
N GLY A 9 -12.78 -17.98 8.89
CA GLY A 9 -12.09 -19.23 9.17
C GLY A 9 -10.68 -19.02 9.73
N ARG A 10 -10.07 -20.06 10.30
CA ARG A 10 -8.66 -19.98 10.71
C ARG A 10 -7.75 -19.78 9.49
N HIS A 11 -8.03 -20.52 8.42
CA HIS A 11 -7.39 -20.40 7.11
C HIS A 11 -8.48 -20.13 6.09
N VAL A 12 -8.39 -19.01 5.37
CA VAL A 12 -9.34 -18.62 4.34
C VAL A 12 -8.59 -18.56 3.02
N LEU A 13 -9.08 -19.32 2.05
CA LEU A 13 -8.54 -19.42 0.70
C LEU A 13 -9.67 -19.10 -0.28
N GLY A 14 -9.48 -18.15 -1.18
CA GLY A 14 -10.50 -17.88 -2.20
C GLY A 14 -10.27 -16.64 -3.05
N CYS A 15 -10.90 -16.64 -4.22
CA CYS A 15 -10.91 -15.53 -5.17
C CYS A 15 -12.36 -15.12 -5.45
N PRO A 16 -13.04 -14.46 -4.49
CA PRO A 16 -14.43 -14.06 -4.68
C PRO A 16 -14.55 -13.03 -5.82
N PHE A 17 -15.68 -13.09 -6.52
CA PHE A 17 -16.04 -12.19 -7.63
C PHE A 17 -17.28 -11.38 -7.28
N GLY A 18 -17.33 -10.11 -7.71
CA GLY A 18 -18.48 -9.23 -7.51
C GLY A 18 -18.18 -8.04 -6.59
N ALA A 19 -19.18 -7.61 -5.81
CA ALA A 19 -19.04 -6.44 -4.95
C ALA A 19 -19.57 -6.68 -3.54
N GLY A 20 -18.95 -6.03 -2.55
CA GLY A 20 -19.41 -6.06 -1.16
C GLY A 20 -19.09 -7.39 -0.48
N TYR A 21 -17.81 -7.68 -0.27
CA TYR A 21 -17.39 -8.95 0.32
C TYR A 21 -16.33 -8.79 1.42
N GLY A 22 -16.47 -9.53 2.51
CA GLY A 22 -15.54 -9.54 3.65
C GLY A 22 -14.84 -10.89 3.85
N THR A 23 -13.54 -10.88 4.10
CA THR A 23 -12.78 -12.07 4.51
C THR A 23 -12.15 -11.84 5.87
N HIS A 24 -12.31 -12.80 6.78
CA HIS A 24 -11.71 -12.77 8.11
C HIS A 24 -11.05 -14.10 8.43
N GLY A 25 -9.76 -14.07 8.75
CA GLY A 25 -9.09 -15.27 9.22
C GLY A 25 -7.71 -15.04 9.81
N ARG A 26 -7.12 -16.07 10.41
CA ARG A 26 -5.73 -15.95 10.89
C ARG A 26 -4.76 -15.86 9.71
N HIS A 27 -4.98 -16.70 8.71
CA HIS A 27 -4.27 -16.70 7.44
C HIS A 27 -5.29 -16.53 6.32
N VAL A 28 -5.15 -15.48 5.53
CA VAL A 28 -6.02 -15.18 4.39
C VAL A 28 -5.16 -15.16 3.14
N LEU A 29 -5.53 -15.95 2.14
CA LEU A 29 -4.91 -15.93 0.83
C LEU A 29 -5.96 -15.86 -0.27
N GLY A 30 -5.84 -14.88 -1.17
CA GLY A 30 -6.85 -14.66 -2.19
C GLY A 30 -6.59 -13.53 -3.16
N CYS A 31 -7.19 -13.64 -4.34
CA CYS A 31 -7.14 -12.62 -5.40
C CYS A 31 -8.58 -12.24 -5.80
N PRO A 32 -9.29 -11.45 -4.97
CA PRO A 32 -10.66 -11.03 -5.26
C PRO A 32 -10.71 -10.13 -6.50
N LEU A 33 -11.83 -10.22 -7.23
CA LEU A 33 -12.13 -9.46 -8.45
C LEU A 33 -13.41 -8.66 -8.26
N GLY A 34 -13.33 -7.35 -8.47
CA GLY A 34 -14.48 -6.43 -8.41
C GLY A 34 -14.27 -5.29 -7.42
N ALA A 35 -15.30 -4.95 -6.63
CA ALA A 35 -15.27 -3.74 -5.81
C ALA A 35 -15.72 -3.92 -4.35
N ARG A 36 -15.28 -3.01 -3.47
CA ARG A 36 -15.75 -2.92 -2.07
C ARG A 36 -15.50 -4.21 -1.29
N TYR A 37 -14.22 -4.56 -1.16
CA TYR A 37 -13.79 -5.75 -0.43
C TYR A 37 -13.03 -5.38 0.84
N GLY A 38 -13.26 -6.14 1.91
CA GLY A 38 -12.50 -6.06 3.15
C GLY A 38 -11.78 -7.37 3.43
N THR A 39 -10.51 -7.31 3.80
CA THR A 39 -9.72 -8.46 4.24
C THR A 39 -9.09 -8.17 5.60
N HIS A 40 -9.25 -9.09 6.55
CA HIS A 40 -8.65 -8.96 7.88
C HIS A 40 -8.01 -10.27 8.31
N GLY A 41 -6.74 -10.21 8.69
CA GLY A 41 -6.07 -11.37 9.26
C GLY A 41 -4.70 -11.13 9.85
N ARG A 42 -4.12 -12.13 10.50
CA ARG A 42 -2.75 -11.98 11.01
C ARG A 42 -1.74 -11.97 9.86
N HIS A 43 -1.94 -12.86 8.89
CA HIS A 43 -1.18 -12.94 7.66
C HIS A 43 -2.16 -12.84 6.50
N VAL A 44 -1.99 -11.82 5.65
CA VAL A 44 -2.82 -11.58 4.47
C VAL A 44 -1.93 -11.57 3.25
N LEU A 45 -2.26 -12.39 2.26
CA LEU A 45 -1.52 -12.52 1.01
C LEU A 45 -2.49 -12.45 -0.17
N GLY A 46 -2.31 -11.49 -1.09
CA GLY A 46 -3.26 -11.36 -2.18
C GLY A 46 -2.98 -10.28 -3.21
N CYS A 47 -3.51 -10.48 -4.42
CA CYS A 47 -3.42 -9.53 -5.53
C CYS A 47 -4.83 -9.17 -6.01
N PRO A 48 -5.56 -8.34 -5.25
CA PRO A 48 -6.92 -7.95 -5.60
C PRO A 48 -6.96 -7.09 -6.86
N LEU A 49 -7.98 -7.31 -7.70
CA LEU A 49 -8.24 -6.59 -8.94
C LEU A 49 -9.54 -5.78 -8.83
N GLY A 50 -9.47 -4.46 -9.01
CA GLY A 50 -10.63 -3.57 -9.09
C GLY A 50 -10.55 -2.35 -8.17
N ALA A 51 -11.60 -2.07 -7.39
CA ALA A 51 -11.66 -0.81 -6.64
C ALA A 51 -12.23 -0.89 -5.22
N GLY A 52 -11.77 -0.02 -4.33
CA GLY A 52 -12.34 0.10 -2.98
C GLY A 52 -12.02 -1.09 -2.10
N TYR A 53 -10.74 -1.39 -1.89
CA TYR A 53 -10.29 -2.54 -1.11
C TYR A 53 -9.63 -2.08 0.20
N GLY A 54 -9.99 -2.72 1.31
CA GLY A 54 -9.34 -2.57 2.60
C GLY A 54 -8.63 -3.85 3.02
N THR A 55 -7.37 -3.75 3.44
CA THR A 55 -6.60 -4.88 3.97
C THR A 55 -6.01 -4.51 5.34
N HIS A 56 -6.25 -5.36 6.33
CA HIS A 56 -5.74 -5.19 7.68
C HIS A 56 -5.05 -6.46 8.15
N GLY A 57 -3.80 -6.32 8.60
CA GLY A 57 -3.13 -7.46 9.22
C GLY A 57 -1.79 -7.18 9.86
N ARG A 58 -1.20 -8.18 10.52
CA ARG A 58 0.15 -8.01 11.09
C ARG A 58 1.20 -8.04 9.98
N HIS A 59 1.06 -8.98 9.05
CA HIS A 59 1.87 -9.12 7.85
C HIS A 59 0.94 -9.09 6.64
N VAL A 60 1.12 -8.10 5.77
CA VAL A 60 0.33 -7.92 4.55
C VAL A 60 1.30 -7.96 3.37
N LEU A 61 1.03 -8.84 2.41
CA LEU A 61 1.81 -8.96 1.19
C LEU A 61 0.87 -8.97 -0.02
N GLY A 62 1.08 -8.07 -0.97
CA GLY A 62 0.19 -8.02 -2.13
C GLY A 62 0.53 -6.97 -3.19
N CYS A 63 0.12 -7.25 -4.42
CA CYS A 63 0.26 -6.35 -5.55
C CYS A 63 -1.14 -6.04 -6.13
N PRO A 64 -1.90 -5.15 -5.47
CA PRO A 64 -3.24 -4.79 -5.93
C PRO A 64 -3.19 -4.03 -7.27
N LEU A 65 -4.24 -4.21 -8.06
CA LEU A 65 -4.40 -3.62 -9.39
C LEU A 65 -5.73 -2.86 -9.45
N GLY A 66 -5.66 -1.53 -9.61
CA GLY A 66 -6.83 -0.67 -9.74
C GLY A 66 -6.80 0.57 -8.84
N ALA A 67 -7.91 0.91 -8.17
CA ALA A 67 -8.01 2.17 -7.43
C ALA A 67 -8.66 2.11 -6.04
N GLY A 68 -8.29 3.05 -5.17
CA GLY A 68 -8.96 3.22 -3.87
C GLY A 68 -8.66 2.08 -2.91
N TYR A 69 -7.38 1.83 -2.64
CA TYR A 69 -6.94 0.74 -1.77
C TYR A 69 -6.35 1.28 -0.46
N GLY A 70 -6.72 0.67 0.65
CA GLY A 70 -6.14 0.91 1.98
C GLY A 70 -5.45 -0.35 2.48
N THR A 71 -4.19 -0.23 2.92
CA THR A 71 -3.44 -1.31 3.56
C THR A 71 -2.95 -0.84 4.92
N HIS A 72 -3.19 -1.65 5.96
CA HIS A 72 -2.71 -1.36 7.29
C HIS A 72 -2.08 -2.61 7.91
N GLY A 73 -0.83 -2.49 8.35
CA GLY A 73 -0.20 -3.59 9.06
C GLY A 73 1.15 -3.29 9.68
N ARG A 74 1.66 -4.22 10.50
CA ARG A 74 3.00 -4.02 11.10
C ARG A 74 4.09 -4.09 10.04
N HIS A 75 3.99 -5.08 9.15
CA HIS A 75 4.86 -5.25 7.99
C HIS A 75 3.98 -5.30 6.74
N VAL A 76 4.22 -4.36 5.83
CA VAL A 76 3.49 -4.25 4.56
C VAL A 76 4.50 -4.34 3.43
N LEU A 77 4.29 -5.28 2.52
CA LEU A 77 5.10 -5.44 1.31
C LEU A 77 4.20 -5.48 0.07
N GLY A 78 4.47 -4.64 -0.92
CA GLY A 78 3.65 -4.64 -2.12
C GLY A 78 4.05 -3.66 -3.21
N CYS A 79 3.71 -4.00 -4.45
CA CYS A 79 3.88 -3.15 -5.62
C CYS A 79 2.50 -2.90 -6.27
N PRO A 80 1.70 -1.99 -5.69
CA PRO A 80 0.39 -1.67 -6.24
C PRO A 80 0.50 -0.97 -7.60
N LEU A 81 -0.44 -1.23 -8.50
CA LEU A 81 -0.58 -0.50 -9.77
C LEU A 81 -1.94 0.22 -9.82
N GLY A 82 -1.92 1.50 -10.16
CA GLY A 82 -3.11 2.33 -10.35
C GLY A 82 -3.12 3.58 -9.47
N ALA A 83 -4.27 3.92 -8.88
CA ALA A 83 -4.42 5.21 -8.19
C ALA A 83 -5.13 5.19 -6.84
N GLY A 84 -4.81 6.15 -5.96
CA GLY A 84 -5.53 6.35 -4.71
C GLY A 84 -5.26 5.24 -3.69
N TYR A 85 -4.00 5.06 -3.35
CA TYR A 85 -3.54 4.02 -2.43
C TYR A 85 -3.03 4.63 -1.12
N GLY A 86 -3.46 4.08 0.01
CA GLY A 86 -2.94 4.40 1.33
C GLY A 86 -2.27 3.19 1.96
N THR A 87 -1.04 3.34 2.45
CA THR A 87 -0.33 2.29 3.19
C THR A 87 0.13 2.81 4.55
N HIS A 88 -0.20 2.06 5.60
CA HIS A 88 0.20 2.38 6.96
C HIS A 88 0.87 1.18 7.61
N GLY A 89 2.07 1.38 8.15
CA GLY A 89 2.70 0.32 8.91
C GLY A 89 3.98 0.69 9.64
N ARG A 90 4.54 -0.26 10.40
CA ARG A 90 5.84 -0.02 11.06
C ARG A 90 6.97 -0.12 10.04
N HIS A 91 6.92 -1.14 9.20
CA HIS A 91 7.84 -1.37 8.09
C HIS A 91 7.02 -1.48 6.82
N VAL A 92 7.27 -0.59 5.87
CA VAL A 92 6.60 -0.55 4.57
C VAL A 92 7.66 -0.67 3.49
N LEU A 93 7.46 -1.62 2.58
CA LEU A 93 8.36 -1.86 1.46
C LEU A 93 7.55 -1.99 0.17
N GLY A 94 7.87 -1.18 -0.85
CA GLY A 94 7.10 -1.25 -2.08
C GLY A 94 7.54 -0.32 -3.20
N CYS A 95 7.24 -0.71 -4.43
CA CYS A 95 7.47 0.10 -5.64
C CYS A 95 6.13 0.31 -6.36
N PRO A 96 5.28 1.20 -5.85
CA PRO A 96 3.99 1.50 -6.47
C PRO A 96 4.18 2.15 -7.85
N LEU A 97 3.28 1.85 -8.80
CA LEU A 97 3.17 2.58 -10.07
C LEU A 97 1.80 3.25 -10.19
N GLY A 98 1.80 4.52 -10.59
CA GLY A 98 0.60 5.31 -10.89
C GLY A 98 0.52 6.59 -10.08
N ALA A 99 -0.65 6.91 -9.50
CA ALA A 99 -0.87 8.23 -8.92
C ALA A 99 -1.55 8.24 -7.54
N ARG A 100 -1.34 9.32 -6.78
CA ARG A 100 -2.03 9.60 -5.50
C ARG A 100 -1.82 8.50 -4.48
N TYR A 101 -0.57 8.32 -4.08
CA TYR A 101 -0.17 7.34 -3.09
C TYR A 101 0.26 8.01 -1.78
N GLY A 102 -0.22 7.49 -0.67
CA GLY A 102 0.21 7.86 0.67
C GLY A 102 0.89 6.67 1.36
N THR A 103 2.08 6.88 1.91
CA THR A 103 2.78 5.89 2.73
C THR A 103 3.14 6.49 4.07
N HIS A 104 2.84 5.79 5.15
CA HIS A 104 3.21 6.20 6.49
C HIS A 104 3.81 5.03 7.26
N GLY A 105 5.02 5.22 7.78
CA GLY A 105 5.60 4.22 8.66
C GLY A 105 6.88 4.59 9.36
N ARG A 106 7.35 3.76 10.28
CA ARG A 106 8.62 4.03 10.98
C ARG A 106 9.79 3.89 10.01
N HIS A 107 9.77 2.83 9.21
CA HIS A 107 10.74 2.56 8.16
C HIS A 107 9.98 2.38 6.85
N VAL A 108 10.28 3.22 5.87
CA VAL A 108 9.69 3.19 4.54
C VAL A 108 10.80 2.99 3.52
N LEU A 109 10.67 1.98 2.68
CA LEU A 109 11.61 1.71 1.59
C LEU A 109 10.83 1.54 0.28
N GLY A 110 11.20 2.28 -0.76
CA GLY A 110 10.50 2.15 -2.04
C GLY A 110 10.97 3.06 -3.16
N CYS A 111 10.75 2.63 -4.40
CA CYS A 111 11.01 3.40 -5.61
C CYS A 111 9.70 3.59 -6.38
N PRO A 112 8.83 4.50 -5.93
CA PRO A 112 7.56 4.77 -6.60
C PRO A 112 7.76 5.39 -7.99
N LEU A 113 6.86 5.07 -8.91
CA LEU A 113 6.81 5.61 -10.27
C LEU A 113 5.45 6.29 -10.52
N GLY A 114 5.48 7.54 -11.00
CA GLY A 114 4.30 8.31 -11.38
C GLY A 114 4.16 9.62 -10.59
N ALA A 115 2.94 9.96 -10.13
CA ALA A 115 2.66 11.30 -9.61
C ALA A 115 1.87 11.39 -8.30
N GLY A 116 2.12 12.43 -7.51
CA GLY A 116 1.32 12.76 -6.33
C GLY A 116 1.54 11.75 -5.20
N TYR A 117 2.78 11.63 -4.74
CA TYR A 117 3.18 10.68 -3.71
C TYR A 117 3.53 11.41 -2.42
N GLY A 118 2.99 10.94 -1.30
CA GLY A 118 3.36 11.39 0.04
C GLY A 118 4.00 10.25 0.83
N THR A 119 5.17 10.48 1.41
CA THR A 119 5.82 9.53 2.31
C THR A 119 6.11 10.19 3.65
N HIS A 120 5.73 9.54 4.74
CA HIS A 120 6.01 10.03 6.09
C HIS A 120 6.63 8.90 6.92
N GLY A 121 7.79 9.16 7.50
CA GLY A 121 8.40 8.18 8.39
C GLY A 121 9.64 8.60 9.13
N ARG A 122 10.10 7.76 10.08
CA ARG A 122 11.34 8.08 10.82
C ARG A 122 12.56 7.92 9.92
N HIS A 123 12.59 6.82 9.17
CA HIS A 123 13.61 6.52 8.17
C HIS A 123 12.91 6.25 6.84
N VAL A 124 13.27 7.03 5.82
CA VAL A 124 12.72 6.90 4.47
C VAL A 124 13.88 6.69 3.52
N LEU A 125 13.81 5.62 2.72
CA LEU A 125 14.79 5.32 1.68
C LEU A 125 14.08 5.08 0.34
N GLY A 126 14.48 5.79 -0.70
CA GLY A 126 13.84 5.61 -2.00
C GLY A 126 14.31 6.50 -3.12
N CYS A 127 14.15 6.05 -4.36
CA CYS A 127 14.44 6.82 -5.57
C CYS A 127 13.14 6.97 -6.38
N PRO A 128 12.27 7.93 -6.01
CA PRO A 128 11.02 8.16 -6.72
C PRO A 128 11.27 8.70 -8.15
N LEU A 129 10.43 8.28 -9.08
CA LEU A 129 10.46 8.71 -10.48
C LEU A 129 9.11 9.35 -10.85
N GLY A 130 9.14 10.59 -11.35
CA GLY A 130 7.95 11.32 -11.81
C GLY A 130 7.74 12.68 -11.14
N ALA A 131 6.53 12.99 -10.69
CA ALA A 131 6.20 14.35 -10.23
C ALA A 131 5.39 14.47 -8.94
N GLY A 132 5.55 15.58 -8.21
CA GLY A 132 4.72 15.90 -7.05
C GLY A 132 4.93 14.93 -5.88
N TYR A 133 6.18 14.80 -5.45
CA TYR A 133 6.58 13.91 -4.35
C TYR A 133 6.91 14.72 -3.11
N GLY A 134 6.24 14.39 -2.00
CA GLY A 134 6.56 14.90 -0.67
C GLY A 134 7.13 13.78 0.21
N THR A 135 8.29 14.02 0.81
CA THR A 135 8.87 13.11 1.82
C THR A 135 9.12 13.86 3.11
N HIS A 136 8.69 13.29 4.23
CA HIS A 136 8.91 13.86 5.55
C HIS A 136 9.47 12.79 6.48
N GLY A 137 10.62 13.07 7.09
CA GLY A 137 11.18 12.14 8.05
C GLY A 137 12.38 12.61 8.84
N ARG A 138 12.85 11.79 9.78
CA ARG A 138 14.05 12.15 10.55
C ARG A 138 15.31 11.96 9.71
N HIS A 139 15.38 10.81 9.04
CA HIS A 139 16.45 10.47 8.11
C HIS A 139 15.81 10.12 6.77
N VAL A 140 16.18 10.85 5.72
CA VAL A 140 15.71 10.65 4.36
C VAL A 140 16.93 10.40 3.48
N LEU A 141 16.90 9.30 2.73
CA LEU A 141 17.94 8.97 1.75
C LEU A 141 17.32 8.64 0.39
N GLY A 142 17.73 9.32 -0.67
CA GLY A 142 17.11 9.08 -1.97
C GLY A 142 17.57 9.99 -3.10
N CYS A 143 17.43 9.52 -4.33
CA CYS A 143 17.71 10.30 -5.54
C CYS A 143 16.42 10.41 -6.37
N PRO A 144 15.54 11.39 -6.07
CA PRO A 144 14.34 11.65 -6.85
C PRO A 144 14.68 12.11 -8.28
N LEU A 145 13.91 11.68 -9.28
CA LEU A 145 14.02 12.18 -10.66
C LEU A 145 12.68 12.68 -11.21
N GLY A 146 12.66 13.90 -11.75
CA GLY A 146 11.49 14.58 -12.31
C GLY A 146 11.20 15.92 -11.62
N ALA A 147 9.93 16.32 -11.44
CA ALA A 147 9.55 17.67 -11.01
C ALA A 147 8.73 17.71 -9.70
N GLY A 148 8.83 18.81 -8.95
CA GLY A 148 7.98 19.03 -7.76
C GLY A 148 8.31 18.10 -6.60
N TYR A 149 9.58 18.03 -6.23
CA TYR A 149 10.07 17.27 -5.07
C TYR A 149 10.21 18.15 -3.84
N GLY A 150 9.60 17.74 -2.73
CA GLY A 150 9.79 18.31 -1.41
C GLY A 150 10.33 17.26 -0.46
N THR A 151 11.48 17.51 0.15
CA THR A 151 12.05 16.65 1.20
C THR A 151 12.21 17.47 2.47
N HIS A 152 11.74 16.95 3.60
CA HIS A 152 11.90 17.60 4.90
C HIS A 152 12.39 16.60 5.93
N GLY A 153 13.51 16.91 6.57
CA GLY A 153 14.04 16.08 7.63
C GLY A 153 15.27 16.63 8.32
N ARG A 154 15.67 15.98 9.41
CA ARG A 154 16.87 16.37 10.16
C ARG A 154 18.15 15.99 9.42
N HIS A 155 18.14 14.85 8.74
CA HIS A 155 19.22 14.39 7.90
C HIS A 155 18.63 13.99 6.55
N VAL A 156 19.03 14.69 5.50
CA VAL A 156 18.62 14.41 4.12
C VAL A 156 19.90 14.17 3.31
N LEU A 157 19.98 13.02 2.66
CA LEU A 157 21.05 12.67 1.72
C LEU A 157 20.44 12.27 0.39
N GLY A 158 20.91 12.86 -0.71
CA GLY A 158 20.39 12.59 -2.03
C GLY A 158 21.19 13.18 -3.16
N CYS A 159 20.84 12.79 -4.39
CA CYS A 159 21.41 13.36 -5.60
C CYS A 159 20.82 14.75 -5.85
N LEU A 160 21.69 15.71 -6.20
CA LEU A 160 21.32 17.03 -6.72
C LEU A 160 21.14 16.96 -8.23
#